data_AF-A1VIK1-F1
#
_entry.id   AF-A1VIK1-F1
#
_cell.length_a   1.000
_cell.length_b   1.000
_cell.length_c   1.000
_cell.angle_alpha   90.00
_cell.angle_beta   90.00
_cell.angle_gamma   90.00
#
_symmetry.space_group_name_H-M   'P 1'
#
loop_
_entity.id
_entity.type
_entity.pdbx_description
1 polymer ?
#
loop_
_entity_poly.entity_id
_entity_poly.type
_entity_poly.pdbx_seq_one_letter_code
_entity_poly.pdbx_strand_id
1 'polypeptide(L)'
;MKKPTLLLILIFCSGGVLAQVNIDRIPLGSGTPGNDGVENAVEWDLNLYHAPQYMPGHPTASTIFPRAISVLCMEKETGLHCKGYNWLPEMGRTEYLMIRPMIVKEFPAQN
;
A
#
# COMPACT_ATOMS: atom_id res chain seq x y z
N MET A 1 -14.29 33.14 49.76
CA MET A 1 -13.93 33.28 48.34
C MET A 1 -13.49 31.93 47.81
N LYS A 2 -14.32 31.24 47.02
CA LYS A 2 -14.05 29.89 46.49
C LYS A 2 -13.63 30.04 45.03
N LYS A 3 -12.40 29.66 44.68
CA LYS A 3 -11.91 29.62 43.30
C LYS A 3 -12.35 28.30 42.65
N PRO A 4 -12.98 28.30 41.46
CA PRO A 4 -13.23 27.06 40.75
C PRO A 4 -11.98 26.66 39.97
N THR A 5 -11.41 25.50 40.33
CA THR A 5 -10.35 24.85 39.55
C THR A 5 -11.00 24.19 38.34
N LEU A 6 -10.80 24.78 37.16
CA LEU A 6 -11.28 24.26 35.89
C LEU A 6 -10.41 23.05 35.50
N LEU A 7 -10.98 21.85 35.59
CA LEU A 7 -10.31 20.61 35.20
C LEU A 7 -10.44 20.42 33.68
N LEU A 8 -9.33 20.58 32.97
CA LEU A 8 -9.26 20.39 31.51
C LEU A 8 -9.12 18.88 31.22
N ILE A 9 -10.19 18.26 30.73
CA ILE A 9 -10.18 16.85 30.31
C ILE A 9 -9.63 16.78 28.88
N LEU A 10 -8.38 16.35 28.73
CA LEU A 10 -7.77 16.00 27.45
C LEU A 10 -8.28 14.63 27.01
N ILE A 11 -9.26 14.62 26.11
CA ILE A 11 -9.68 13.40 25.40
C ILE A 11 -8.61 13.13 24.33
N PHE A 12 -7.68 12.22 24.62
CA PHE A 12 -6.83 11.62 23.61
C PHE A 12 -7.66 10.61 22.82
N CYS A 13 -8.16 11.00 21.64
CA CYS A 13 -8.57 10.04 20.64
C CYS A 13 -7.31 9.32 20.14
N SER A 14 -7.05 8.12 20.66
CA SER A 14 -6.13 7.18 20.05
C SER A 14 -6.72 6.74 18.71
N GLY A 15 -6.43 7.51 17.65
CA GLY A 15 -6.70 7.07 16.29
C GLY A 15 -5.91 5.79 16.06
N GLY A 16 -6.60 4.66 15.92
CA GLY A 16 -5.98 3.43 15.45
C GLY A 16 -5.37 3.71 14.10
N VAL A 17 -4.04 3.70 14.01
CA VAL A 17 -3.33 3.73 12.74
C VAL A 17 -3.77 2.46 12.01
N LEU A 18 -4.60 2.61 10.96
CA LEU A 18 -4.83 1.53 10.00
C LEU A 18 -3.45 1.05 9.56
N ALA A 19 -3.20 -0.26 9.66
CA ALA A 19 -1.89 -0.83 9.37
C ALA A 19 -1.43 -0.36 7.99
N GLN A 20 -0.37 0.46 7.96
CA GLN A 20 0.07 1.10 6.73
C GLN A 20 0.65 0.04 5.79
N VAL A 21 0.11 -0.09 4.58
CA VAL A 21 0.73 -0.95 3.56
C VAL A 21 1.66 -0.09 2.71
N ASN A 22 2.95 -0.38 2.79
CA ASN A 22 3.98 0.24 1.99
C ASN A 22 4.51 -0.77 0.98
N ILE A 23 4.65 -0.36 -0.26
CA ILE A 23 5.20 -1.20 -1.33
C ILE A 23 6.44 -0.55 -1.92
N ASP A 24 7.50 -1.32 -2.14
CA ASP A 24 8.69 -0.82 -2.83
C ASP A 24 8.31 -0.32 -4.23
N ARG A 25 8.84 0.86 -4.58
CA ARG A 25 8.71 1.40 -5.93
C ARG A 25 9.62 0.61 -6.85
N ILE A 26 9.03 0.04 -7.89
CA ILE A 26 9.75 -0.66 -8.94
C ILE A 26 9.55 0.13 -10.24
N PRO A 27 10.63 0.52 -10.94
CA PRO A 27 10.51 1.19 -12.23
C PRO A 27 9.61 0.40 -13.18
N LEU A 28 8.62 1.07 -13.77
CA LEU A 28 7.64 0.45 -14.67
C LEU A 28 6.84 -0.70 -14.03
N GLY A 29 6.73 -0.71 -12.70
CA GLY A 29 6.02 -1.71 -11.93
C GLY A 29 5.12 -1.07 -10.88
N SER A 30 5.37 -1.41 -9.61
CA SER A 30 4.68 -0.82 -8.48
C SER A 30 5.11 0.63 -8.22
N GLY A 31 4.12 1.50 -7.99
CA GLY A 31 4.34 2.87 -7.53
C GLY A 31 4.35 3.93 -8.62
N THR A 32 4.36 5.18 -8.19
CA THR A 32 4.41 6.34 -9.09
C THR A 32 5.78 6.42 -9.78
N PRO A 33 5.84 6.43 -11.13
CA PRO A 33 7.11 6.52 -11.84
C PRO A 33 7.87 7.81 -11.56
N GLY A 34 9.20 7.73 -11.60
CA GLY A 34 10.09 8.86 -11.34
C GLY A 34 10.37 9.11 -9.87
N ASN A 35 9.83 8.30 -8.96
CA ASN A 35 10.11 8.36 -7.53
C ASN A 35 10.82 7.07 -7.05
N ASP A 36 11.72 7.23 -6.09
CA ASP A 36 12.41 6.12 -5.41
C ASP A 36 11.73 5.78 -4.06
N GLY A 37 12.12 4.66 -3.45
CA GLY A 37 11.71 4.29 -2.09
C GLY A 37 10.38 3.52 -2.06
N VAL A 38 9.46 3.90 -1.16
CA VAL A 38 8.20 3.17 -0.91
C VAL A 38 6.97 4.00 -1.24
N GLU A 39 5.98 3.38 -1.86
CA GLU A 39 4.65 3.92 -2.12
C GLU A 39 3.67 3.46 -1.05
N ASN A 40 2.80 4.35 -0.58
CA ASN A 40 1.71 3.94 0.30
C ASN A 40 0.58 3.33 -0.55
N ALA A 41 0.29 2.06 -0.33
CA ALA A 41 -0.82 1.38 -0.97
C ALA A 41 -2.10 1.61 -0.15
N VAL A 42 -3.14 2.10 -0.82
CA VAL A 42 -4.44 2.41 -0.24
C VAL A 42 -5.32 1.17 -0.27
N GLU A 43 -6.00 0.85 0.81
CA GLU A 43 -6.95 -0.26 0.81
C GLU A 43 -8.11 0.03 -0.16
N TRP A 44 -8.33 -0.89 -1.09
CA TRP A 44 -9.40 -0.83 -2.07
C TRP A 44 -10.64 -1.59 -1.59
N ASP A 45 -10.44 -2.82 -1.10
CA ASP A 45 -11.47 -3.71 -0.56
C ASP A 45 -10.78 -4.81 0.26
N LEU A 46 -11.47 -5.48 1.18
CA LEU A 46 -11.02 -6.61 2.04
C LEU A 46 -9.58 -7.15 1.78
N ASN A 47 -8.54 -6.51 2.34
CA ASN A 47 -7.11 -6.87 2.19
C ASN A 47 -6.56 -6.86 0.75
N LEU A 48 -7.17 -6.09 -0.14
CA LEU A 48 -6.70 -5.72 -1.46
C LEU A 48 -6.31 -4.26 -1.43
N TYR A 49 -5.09 -3.99 -1.88
CA TYR A 49 -4.51 -2.65 -1.83
C TYR A 49 -4.19 -2.17 -3.24
N HIS A 50 -4.49 -0.91 -3.50
CA HIS A 50 -4.11 -0.24 -4.72
C HIS A 50 -2.92 0.67 -4.45
N ALA A 51 -1.86 0.48 -5.21
CA ALA A 51 -0.77 1.45 -5.32
C ALA A 51 -0.86 2.12 -6.70
N PRO A 52 -0.61 3.43 -6.84
CA PRO A 52 -0.51 4.07 -8.15
C PRO A 52 0.48 3.31 -9.04
N GLN A 53 0.13 3.11 -10.31
CA GLN A 53 0.93 2.35 -11.25
C GLN A 53 0.79 2.97 -12.64
N TYR A 54 1.92 3.34 -13.24
CA TYR A 54 1.93 3.88 -14.60
C TYR A 54 3.07 3.25 -15.40
N MET A 55 2.71 2.60 -16.52
CA MET A 55 3.68 2.14 -17.50
C MET A 55 3.46 2.92 -18.81
N PRO A 56 4.45 3.72 -19.27
CA PRO A 56 4.37 4.44 -20.52
C PRO A 56 4.05 3.52 -21.70
N GLY A 57 3.17 3.95 -22.60
CA GLY A 57 2.82 3.22 -23.82
C GLY A 57 1.80 2.09 -23.64
N HIS A 58 1.36 1.82 -22.40
CA HIS A 58 0.32 0.84 -22.12
C HIS A 58 -0.98 1.50 -21.67
N PRO A 59 -2.13 1.07 -22.20
CA PRO A 59 -3.39 1.73 -21.92
C PRO A 59 -3.79 1.47 -20.47
N THR A 60 -3.96 2.53 -19.69
CA THR A 60 -4.22 2.42 -18.24
C THR A 60 -5.70 2.32 -17.87
N ALA A 61 -6.59 2.95 -18.66
CA ALA A 61 -8.06 3.06 -18.48
C ALA A 61 -8.90 1.81 -18.08
N SER A 62 -10.22 1.96 -18.03
CA SER A 62 -11.13 1.07 -17.29
C SER A 62 -11.25 -0.38 -17.79
N THR A 63 -11.06 -1.34 -16.89
CA THR A 63 -11.66 -2.68 -16.95
C THR A 63 -12.75 -2.79 -15.89
N ILE A 64 -13.90 -3.37 -16.25
CA ILE A 64 -15.06 -3.58 -15.36
C ILE A 64 -14.70 -4.42 -14.12
N PHE A 65 -13.63 -5.23 -14.19
CA PHE A 65 -13.21 -6.15 -13.14
C PHE A 65 -11.78 -5.88 -12.67
N PRO A 66 -11.57 -5.54 -11.38
CA PRO A 66 -10.22 -5.45 -10.82
C PRO A 66 -9.54 -6.82 -10.79
N ARG A 67 -8.23 -6.83 -10.99
CA ARG A 67 -7.39 -8.03 -10.87
C ARG A 67 -6.56 -7.93 -9.61
N ALA A 68 -6.15 -9.07 -9.07
CA ALA A 68 -5.28 -9.10 -7.90
C ALA A 68 -4.05 -9.97 -8.17
N ILE A 69 -2.88 -9.46 -7.83
CA ILE A 69 -1.63 -10.23 -7.76
C ILE A 69 -1.20 -10.41 -6.31
N SER A 70 -0.47 -11.48 -6.03
CA SER A 70 0.11 -11.68 -4.71
C SER A 70 1.48 -11.02 -4.64
N VAL A 71 1.73 -10.22 -3.62
CA VAL A 71 3.03 -9.58 -3.38
C VAL A 71 3.52 -9.98 -2.00
N LEU A 72 4.80 -10.36 -1.91
CA LEU A 72 5.42 -10.71 -0.63
C LEU A 72 5.49 -9.48 0.26
N CYS A 73 4.99 -9.61 1.49
CA CYS A 73 5.01 -8.55 2.48
C CYS A 73 5.52 -9.08 3.82
N MET A 74 6.23 -8.24 4.57
CA MET A 74 6.64 -8.49 5.95
C MET A 74 5.88 -7.56 6.88
N GLU A 75 5.50 -8.08 8.05
CA GLU A 75 5.01 -7.24 9.14
C GLU A 75 6.16 -6.39 9.69
N LYS A 76 5.85 -5.12 9.95
CA LYS A 76 6.71 -4.10 10.56
C LYS A 76 5.92 -3.40 11.66
N GLU A 77 6.61 -2.65 12.52
CA GLU A 77 5.99 -1.90 13.62
C GLU A 77 4.88 -0.94 13.15
N THR A 78 5.01 -0.42 11.92
CA THR A 78 4.09 0.56 11.33
C THR A 78 3.03 -0.04 10.40
N GLY A 79 3.09 -1.35 10.10
CA GLY A 79 2.17 -2.02 9.18
C GLY A 79 2.85 -3.07 8.31
N LEU A 80 2.47 -3.16 7.04
CA LEU A 80 3.05 -4.11 6.08
C LEU A 80 4.05 -3.40 5.17
N HIS A 81 5.19 -4.06 4.93
CA HIS A 81 6.16 -3.64 3.94
C HIS A 81 6.29 -4.71 2.85
N CYS A 82 6.02 -4.35 1.61
CA CYS A 82 5.89 -5.25 0.46
C CYS A 82 6.99 -4.99 -0.57
N LYS A 83 7.55 -6.05 -1.17
CA LYS A 83 8.77 -6.05 -2.01
C LYS A 83 8.64 -5.32 -3.37
N GLY A 84 7.45 -4.81 -3.72
CA GLY A 84 7.16 -4.33 -5.06
C GLY A 84 7.04 -5.46 -6.08
N TYR A 85 6.70 -5.11 -7.31
CA TYR A 85 6.62 -6.06 -8.43
C TYR A 85 6.88 -5.35 -9.75
N ASN A 86 7.40 -6.09 -10.74
CA ASN A 86 7.43 -5.64 -12.12
C ASN A 86 6.05 -5.87 -12.73
N TRP A 87 5.48 -4.86 -13.38
CA TRP A 87 4.25 -5.04 -14.12
C TRP A 87 4.55 -5.61 -15.51
N LEU A 88 3.65 -6.46 -16.01
CA LEU A 88 3.71 -7.04 -17.35
C LEU A 88 2.32 -6.91 -17.99
N PRO A 89 2.24 -6.66 -19.31
CA PRO A 89 0.95 -6.49 -20.00
C PRO A 89 -0.05 -7.63 -19.78
N GLU A 90 0.42 -8.87 -19.66
CA GLU A 90 -0.42 -10.04 -19.38
C GLU A 90 -1.12 -10.01 -18.00
N MET A 91 -0.58 -9.27 -17.03
CA MET A 91 -1.21 -9.11 -15.71
C MET A 91 -2.52 -8.33 -15.78
N GLY A 92 -2.77 -7.64 -16.90
CA GLY A 92 -3.89 -6.73 -17.09
C GLY A 92 -3.48 -5.30 -16.82
N ARG A 93 -4.45 -4.38 -16.87
CA ARG A 93 -4.18 -2.94 -16.84
C ARG A 93 -3.84 -2.46 -15.43
N THR A 94 -2.89 -1.55 -15.33
CA THR A 94 -2.29 -1.12 -14.06
C THR A 94 -3.25 -0.39 -13.12
N GLU A 95 -4.12 0.49 -13.61
CA GLU A 95 -5.08 1.22 -12.75
C GLU A 95 -6.03 0.30 -11.95
N TYR A 96 -6.13 -0.98 -12.33
CA TYR A 96 -7.01 -1.98 -11.71
C TYR A 96 -6.26 -3.20 -11.17
N LEU A 97 -4.93 -3.12 -11.08
CA LEU A 97 -4.15 -4.18 -10.46
C LEU A 97 -4.06 -3.90 -8.96
N MET A 98 -4.73 -4.76 -8.22
CA MET A 98 -4.74 -4.78 -6.77
C MET A 98 -3.66 -5.72 -6.27
N ILE A 99 -3.13 -5.40 -5.10
CA ILE A 99 -2.12 -6.17 -4.41
C ILE A 99 -2.81 -6.92 -3.29
N ARG A 100 -2.64 -8.24 -3.29
CA ARG A 100 -2.95 -9.11 -2.16
C ARG A 100 -1.67 -9.40 -1.40
N PRO A 101 -1.54 -8.98 -0.13
CA PRO A 101 -0.37 -9.29 0.66
C PRO A 101 -0.23 -10.80 0.88
N MET A 102 0.98 -11.31 0.66
CA MET A 102 1.40 -12.64 1.09
C MET A 102 2.43 -12.47 2.21
N ILE A 103 1.96 -12.67 3.45
CA ILE A 103 2.79 -12.42 4.64
C ILE A 103 3.89 -13.47 4.75
N VAL A 104 5.14 -13.00 4.82
CA VAL A 104 6.34 -13.81 5.02
C VAL A 104 7.14 -13.28 6.21
N LYS A 105 7.88 -14.16 6.88
CA LYS A 105 8.77 -13.76 7.99
C LYS A 105 9.98 -12.96 7.50
N GLU A 106 10.48 -13.34 6.34
CA GLU A 106 11.62 -12.72 5.67
C GLU A 106 11.44 -12.79 4.16
N PHE A 107 12.01 -11.85 3.42
CA PHE A 107 12.01 -11.92 1.96
C PHE A 107 12.99 -12.99 1.48
N PRO A 108 12.62 -13.78 0.46
CA PRO A 108 13.55 -14.71 -0.15
C PRO A 108 14.72 -13.95 -0.76
N ALA A 109 15.92 -14.50 -0.59
CA ALA A 109 17.14 -13.99 -1.19
C ALA A 109 16.95 -13.83 -2.71
N GLN A 110 17.33 -12.67 -3.25
CA GLN A 110 17.41 -12.45 -4.68
C GLN A 110 18.69 -13.15 -5.15
N ASN A 111 18.57 -14.28 -5.85
CA ASN A 111 19.70 -14.92 -6.52
C ASN A 111 20.01 -14.22 -7.84
#